data_AF-A0A6G6X6H2-F1
#
_entry.id   AF-A0A6G6X6H2-F1
#
_cell.length_a   1.000
_cell.length_b   1.000
_cell.length_c   1.000
_cell.angle_alpha   90.00
_cell.angle_beta   90.00
_cell.angle_gamma   90.00
#
_symmetry.space_group_name_H-M   'P 1'
#
loop_
_entity.id
_entity.type
_entity.pdbx_description
1 polymer ?
#
loop_
_entity_poly.entity_id
_entity_poly.type
_entity_poly.pdbx_seq_one_letter_code
_entity_poly.pdbx_strand_id
1 'polypeptide(L)'
;MERLASAFNSTRGVLALPAEEGLAVGFERIDADHAWAGVLVARARIVEQLAEMPPDSDTISVLLRLALQAGTPLIPLQAEVVHNGEWLLVTERAALAQREQALLDRSVESELWLAPGIAASSRVARRLAPDALERGPAYAFATGGLGLVGALALAQFSMPVAGLLVFALAAFALGIGGVLDRLKARLRGVGKSAGRTDWRRLALDGVLAALLAMPLEQGNLPERFFLPVMLLALLRLAETLAPERWRASWQDRILLGALLLPAAWFGVLDQALAVFCLLTVGSCLFFRGKIEITRA
;
A
#
# COMPACT_ATOMS: atom_id res chain seq x y z
N MET A 1 -11.77 -0.52 -10.22
CA MET A 1 -11.45 -1.56 -11.23
C MET A 1 -12.16 -2.88 -10.95
N GLU A 2 -12.10 -3.47 -9.75
CA GLU A 2 -12.89 -4.69 -9.42
C GLU A 2 -14.39 -4.53 -9.64
N ARG A 3 -14.99 -3.38 -9.27
CA ARG A 3 -16.40 -3.05 -9.56
C ARG A 3 -16.73 -2.89 -11.05
N LEU A 4 -15.77 -2.41 -11.85
CA LEU A 4 -15.92 -2.30 -13.30
C LEU A 4 -15.79 -3.68 -13.97
N ALA A 5 -14.88 -4.51 -13.48
CA ALA A 5 -14.72 -5.88 -13.94
C ALA A 5 -15.93 -6.76 -13.55
N SER A 6 -16.53 -6.50 -12.38
CA SER A 6 -17.79 -7.15 -11.98
C SER A 6 -19.02 -6.58 -12.71
N ALA A 7 -18.98 -5.32 -13.14
CA ALA A 7 -20.03 -4.73 -13.96
C ALA A 7 -19.96 -5.24 -15.41
N PHE A 8 -18.76 -5.32 -15.98
CA PHE A 8 -18.46 -5.93 -17.27
C PHE A 8 -18.04 -7.39 -17.10
N ASN A 9 -18.86 -8.17 -16.37
CA ASN A 9 -18.62 -9.58 -16.06
C ASN A 9 -18.73 -10.44 -17.34
N SER A 10 -17.79 -10.28 -18.27
CA SER A 10 -17.77 -10.82 -19.65
C SER A 10 -18.85 -10.32 -20.62
N THR A 11 -19.60 -9.28 -20.27
CA THR A 11 -20.72 -8.77 -21.08
C THR A 11 -20.40 -7.43 -21.72
N ARG A 12 -20.84 -7.25 -22.98
CA ARG A 12 -20.84 -5.96 -23.70
C ARG A 12 -21.78 -5.00 -22.96
N GLY A 13 -21.53 -3.71 -23.01
CA GLY A 13 -22.42 -2.74 -22.37
C GLY A 13 -21.98 -1.30 -22.54
N VAL A 14 -22.94 -0.40 -22.35
CA VAL A 14 -22.72 1.04 -22.21
C VAL A 14 -22.89 1.38 -20.74
N LEU A 15 -21.87 1.95 -20.13
CA LEU A 15 -21.97 2.36 -18.73
C LEU A 15 -22.76 3.67 -18.66
N ALA A 16 -23.82 3.68 -17.85
CA ALA A 16 -24.82 4.75 -17.83
C ALA A 16 -25.03 5.30 -16.43
N LEU A 17 -25.12 6.61 -16.30
CA LEU A 17 -25.53 7.32 -15.08
C LEU A 17 -26.95 7.85 -15.27
N PRO A 18 -27.71 8.10 -14.20
CA PRO A 18 -28.94 8.88 -14.28
C PRO A 18 -28.68 10.25 -14.95
N ALA A 19 -29.59 10.67 -15.82
CA ALA A 19 -29.36 11.82 -16.69
C ALA A 19 -29.14 13.13 -15.93
N GLU A 20 -29.90 13.39 -14.87
CA GLU A 20 -29.80 14.64 -14.10
C GLU A 20 -28.42 14.79 -13.46
N GLU A 21 -27.95 13.75 -12.76
CA GLU A 21 -26.67 13.73 -12.06
C GLU A 21 -25.48 13.64 -13.00
N GLY A 22 -25.60 12.86 -14.08
CA GLY A 22 -24.55 12.74 -15.09
C GLY A 22 -24.31 14.05 -15.84
N LEU A 23 -25.39 14.72 -16.28
CA LEU A 23 -25.29 16.00 -16.98
C LEU A 23 -24.78 17.12 -16.09
N ALA A 24 -25.15 17.14 -14.80
CA ALA A 24 -24.65 18.13 -13.85
C ALA A 24 -23.11 18.11 -13.73
N VAL A 25 -22.48 16.96 -13.99
CA VAL A 25 -21.02 16.78 -13.96
C VAL A 25 -20.39 16.84 -15.36
N GLY A 26 -21.20 17.06 -16.40
CA GLY A 26 -20.74 17.27 -17.78
C GLY A 26 -20.63 16.01 -18.63
N PHE A 27 -21.23 14.88 -18.20
CA PHE A 27 -21.33 13.69 -19.05
C PHE A 27 -22.35 13.87 -20.18
N GLU A 28 -22.14 13.19 -21.31
CA GLU A 28 -23.01 13.29 -22.49
C GLU A 28 -24.33 12.53 -22.28
N ARG A 29 -25.46 13.10 -22.71
CA ARG A 29 -26.77 12.43 -22.65
C ARG A 29 -26.88 11.36 -23.75
N ILE A 30 -27.32 10.16 -23.39
CA ILE A 30 -27.53 9.06 -24.36
C ILE A 30 -29.00 8.74 -24.63
N ASP A 31 -29.87 8.94 -23.64
CA ASP A 31 -31.32 8.83 -23.79
C ASP A 31 -32.05 9.82 -22.86
N ALA A 32 -33.37 9.65 -22.67
CA ALA A 32 -34.16 10.52 -21.80
C ALA A 32 -33.75 10.43 -20.32
N ASP A 33 -33.36 9.24 -19.87
CA ASP A 33 -33.19 8.90 -18.46
C ASP A 33 -31.71 8.69 -18.07
N HIS A 34 -30.80 8.60 -19.06
CA HIS A 34 -29.40 8.24 -18.87
C HIS A 34 -28.40 9.17 -19.57
N ALA A 35 -27.26 9.34 -18.91
CA ALA A 35 -26.03 9.94 -19.41
C ALA A 35 -24.92 8.88 -19.54
N TRP A 36 -24.04 9.02 -20.52
CA TRP A 36 -22.91 8.13 -20.75
C TRP A 36 -21.81 8.36 -19.73
N ALA A 37 -21.45 7.32 -18.99
CA ALA A 37 -20.43 7.38 -17.95
C ALA A 37 -18.98 7.20 -18.49
N GLY A 38 -18.75 7.38 -19.81
CA GLY A 38 -17.41 7.37 -20.41
C GLY A 38 -16.85 5.99 -20.78
N VAL A 39 -17.63 4.91 -20.63
CA VAL A 39 -17.18 3.55 -21.00
C VAL A 39 -18.19 2.87 -21.92
N LEU A 40 -17.69 2.32 -23.04
CA LEU A 40 -18.44 1.52 -24.00
C LEU A 40 -17.64 0.25 -24.30
N VAL A 41 -18.29 -0.92 -24.18
CA VAL A 41 -17.74 -2.20 -24.60
C VAL A 41 -18.70 -2.83 -25.61
N ALA A 42 -18.32 -2.85 -26.88
CA ALA A 42 -19.19 -3.29 -27.99
C ALA A 42 -18.55 -4.38 -28.88
N ARG A 43 -19.28 -4.87 -29.90
CA ARG A 43 -18.74 -5.72 -30.98
C ARG A 43 -17.86 -4.88 -31.90
N ALA A 44 -16.80 -5.48 -32.44
CA ALA A 44 -15.95 -4.84 -33.46
C ALA A 44 -16.78 -4.35 -34.67
N ARG A 45 -17.82 -5.10 -35.07
CA ARG A 45 -18.76 -4.71 -36.13
C ARG A 45 -19.39 -3.31 -35.94
N ILE A 46 -19.58 -2.85 -34.71
CA ILE A 46 -20.12 -1.50 -34.44
C ILE A 46 -19.10 -0.42 -34.85
N VAL A 47 -17.82 -0.71 -34.68
CA VAL A 47 -16.72 0.19 -35.09
C VAL A 47 -16.56 0.15 -36.61
N GLU A 48 -16.76 -0.99 -37.27
CA GLU A 48 -16.70 -1.10 -38.74
C GLU A 48 -17.73 -0.20 -39.43
N GLN A 49 -18.93 -0.06 -38.84
CA GLN A 49 -19.99 0.81 -39.34
C GLN A 49 -19.64 2.30 -39.30
N LEU A 50 -18.63 2.72 -38.54
CA LEU A 50 -18.14 4.09 -38.60
C LEU A 50 -17.52 4.44 -39.96
N ALA A 51 -16.96 3.46 -40.67
CA ALA A 51 -16.31 3.72 -41.97
C ALA A 51 -17.31 4.19 -43.04
N GLU A 52 -18.61 3.90 -42.84
CA GLU A 52 -19.70 4.31 -43.73
C GLU A 52 -20.27 5.69 -43.35
N MET A 53 -19.82 6.29 -42.25
CA MET A 53 -20.36 7.55 -41.73
C MET A 53 -19.65 8.76 -42.38
N PRO A 54 -20.37 9.90 -42.53
CA PRO A 54 -19.76 11.12 -43.03
C PRO A 54 -18.58 11.56 -42.15
N PRO A 55 -17.48 12.08 -42.74
CA PRO A 55 -16.27 12.44 -42.01
C PRO A 55 -16.47 13.55 -40.97
N ASP A 56 -17.55 14.35 -41.10
CA ASP A 56 -17.88 15.46 -40.20
C ASP A 56 -18.67 15.03 -38.95
N SER A 57 -18.94 13.73 -38.79
CA SER A 57 -19.74 13.22 -37.67
C SER A 57 -18.90 13.03 -36.40
N ASP A 58 -19.43 13.40 -35.24
CA ASP A 58 -18.78 13.10 -33.96
C ASP A 58 -18.66 11.58 -33.76
N THR A 59 -17.43 11.09 -33.72
CA THR A 59 -17.15 9.64 -33.69
C THR A 59 -17.73 8.98 -32.44
N ILE A 60 -17.69 9.66 -31.29
CA ILE A 60 -18.13 9.10 -30.01
C ILE A 60 -19.66 9.02 -29.97
N SER A 61 -20.36 10.12 -30.31
CA SER A 61 -21.82 10.15 -30.35
C SER A 61 -22.38 9.14 -31.36
N VAL A 62 -21.72 8.98 -32.52
CA VAL A 62 -22.12 7.97 -33.53
C VAL A 62 -21.89 6.55 -33.03
N LEU A 63 -20.74 6.25 -32.41
CA LEU A 63 -20.47 4.94 -31.83
C LEU A 63 -21.50 4.56 -30.76
N LEU A 64 -21.81 5.50 -29.86
CA LEU A 64 -22.83 5.28 -28.83
C LEU A 64 -24.18 5.00 -29.46
N ARG A 65 -24.59 5.79 -30.45
CA ARG A 65 -25.86 5.60 -31.16
C ARG A 65 -25.92 4.23 -31.86
N LEU A 66 -24.87 3.85 -32.60
CA LEU A 66 -24.80 2.54 -33.26
C LEU A 66 -24.81 1.39 -32.25
N ALA A 67 -24.10 1.54 -31.12
CA ALA A 67 -24.09 0.54 -30.06
C ALA A 67 -25.48 0.35 -29.44
N LEU A 68 -26.20 1.44 -29.15
CA LEU A 68 -27.54 1.40 -28.57
C LEU A 68 -28.57 0.86 -29.57
N GLN A 69 -28.49 1.26 -30.84
CA GLN A 69 -29.34 0.72 -31.90
C GLN A 69 -29.14 -0.78 -32.13
N ALA A 70 -27.91 -1.27 -31.96
CA ALA A 70 -27.58 -2.69 -32.02
C ALA A 70 -28.00 -3.48 -30.74
N GLY A 71 -28.66 -2.83 -29.79
CA GLY A 71 -29.14 -3.45 -28.55
C GLY A 71 -28.04 -3.74 -27.53
N THR A 72 -26.94 -2.97 -27.53
CA THR A 72 -25.92 -3.07 -26.47
C THR A 72 -26.56 -2.65 -25.15
N PRO A 73 -26.51 -3.49 -24.10
CA PRO A 73 -27.24 -3.22 -22.87
C PRO A 73 -26.66 -2.02 -22.11
N LEU A 74 -27.55 -1.26 -21.45
CA LEU A 74 -27.14 -0.24 -20.49
C LEU A 74 -26.78 -0.90 -19.17
N ILE A 75 -25.63 -0.50 -18.61
CA ILE A 75 -25.17 -0.93 -17.29
C ILE A 75 -25.29 0.30 -16.37
N PRO A 76 -26.36 0.38 -15.55
CA PRO A 76 -26.58 1.55 -14.72
C PRO A 76 -25.57 1.60 -13.57
N LEU A 77 -24.99 2.78 -13.39
CA LEU A 77 -24.27 3.19 -12.21
C LEU A 77 -25.23 3.92 -11.27
N GLN A 78 -25.04 3.69 -9.98
CA GLN A 78 -25.68 4.41 -8.90
C GLN A 78 -25.22 5.89 -8.88
N ALA A 79 -26.15 6.83 -8.65
CA ALA A 79 -25.85 8.27 -8.55
C ALA A 79 -24.85 8.57 -7.42
N GLU A 80 -24.87 7.74 -6.37
CA GLU A 80 -23.96 7.78 -5.24
C GLU A 80 -22.50 7.66 -5.67
N VAL A 81 -22.21 6.98 -6.79
CA VAL A 81 -20.83 6.80 -7.28
C VAL A 81 -20.26 8.14 -7.77
N VAL A 82 -21.09 9.01 -8.33
CA VAL A 82 -20.72 10.38 -8.74
C VAL A 82 -20.62 11.29 -7.52
N HIS A 83 -21.62 11.24 -6.62
CA HIS A 83 -21.62 12.05 -5.39
C HIS A 83 -20.43 11.73 -4.47
N ASN A 84 -20.07 10.45 -4.36
CA ASN A 84 -18.91 10.00 -3.58
C ASN A 84 -17.57 10.26 -4.29
N GLY A 85 -17.61 10.87 -5.48
CA GLY A 85 -16.46 11.13 -6.34
C GLY A 85 -15.77 9.87 -6.84
N GLU A 86 -16.37 8.68 -6.70
CA GLU A 86 -15.81 7.43 -7.22
C GLU A 86 -15.73 7.41 -8.74
N TRP A 87 -16.66 8.09 -9.40
CA TRP A 87 -16.72 8.31 -10.84
C TRP A 87 -16.71 9.81 -11.14
N LEU A 88 -15.72 10.29 -11.90
CA LEU A 88 -15.51 11.72 -12.12
C LEU A 88 -15.06 11.97 -13.57
N LEU A 89 -15.64 13.00 -14.18
CA LEU A 89 -15.13 13.58 -15.41
C LEU A 89 -14.13 14.70 -15.04
N VAL A 90 -12.85 14.48 -15.28
CA VAL A 90 -11.81 15.46 -14.93
C VAL A 90 -11.65 16.45 -16.08
N THR A 91 -12.29 17.60 -15.96
CA THR A 91 -12.18 18.72 -16.91
C THR A 91 -11.14 19.75 -16.49
N GLU A 92 -10.86 19.87 -15.19
CA GLU A 92 -9.94 20.86 -14.62
C GLU A 92 -8.83 20.22 -13.77
N ARG A 93 -7.63 20.82 -13.82
CA ARG A 93 -6.47 20.37 -13.02
C ARG A 93 -6.70 20.49 -11.51
N ALA A 94 -7.51 21.46 -11.07
CA ALA A 94 -7.83 21.64 -9.65
C ALA A 94 -8.68 20.47 -9.10
N ALA A 95 -9.63 19.97 -9.89
CA ALA A 95 -10.46 18.82 -9.53
C ALA A 95 -9.62 17.53 -9.42
N LEU A 96 -8.57 17.39 -10.24
CA LEU A 96 -7.63 16.26 -10.16
C LEU A 96 -6.85 16.27 -8.84
N ALA A 97 -6.32 17.44 -8.43
CA ALA A 97 -5.55 17.56 -7.20
C ALA A 97 -6.39 17.28 -5.94
N GLN A 98 -7.64 17.77 -5.91
CA GLN A 98 -8.58 17.46 -4.82
C GLN A 98 -8.92 15.98 -4.77
N ARG A 99 -9.07 15.33 -5.94
CA ARG A 99 -9.33 13.89 -6.01
C ARG A 99 -8.14 13.06 -5.53
N GLU A 100 -6.93 13.45 -5.91
CA GLU A 100 -5.71 12.82 -5.43
C GLU A 100 -5.62 12.88 -3.91
N GLN A 101 -5.85 14.05 -3.31
CA GLN A 101 -5.89 14.22 -1.85
C GLN A 101 -6.97 13.34 -1.20
N ALA A 102 -8.19 13.31 -1.75
CA ALA A 102 -9.26 12.47 -1.20
C ALA A 102 -8.95 10.96 -1.29
N LEU A 103 -8.24 10.51 -2.34
CA LEU A 103 -7.79 9.13 -2.46
C LEU A 103 -6.67 8.80 -1.46
N LEU A 104 -5.77 9.76 -1.22
CA LEU A 104 -4.75 9.65 -0.18
C LEU A 104 -5.41 9.58 1.21
N ASP A 105 -6.36 10.45 1.51
CA ASP A 105 -7.06 10.48 2.80
C ASP A 105 -7.90 9.22 3.06
N ARG A 106 -8.61 8.70 2.04
CA ARG A 106 -9.33 7.41 2.16
C ARG A 106 -8.41 6.21 2.35
N SER A 107 -7.14 6.33 1.96
CA SER A 107 -6.14 5.30 2.21
C SER A 107 -5.57 5.31 3.63
N VAL A 108 -6.03 6.21 4.52
CA VAL A 108 -5.73 6.17 5.97
C VAL A 108 -6.44 4.96 6.59
N GLU A 109 -5.80 3.79 6.50
CA GLU A 109 -5.99 2.78 7.55
C GLU A 109 -5.39 3.38 8.83
N SER A 110 -6.20 3.39 9.89
CA SER A 110 -5.95 4.03 11.20
C SER A 110 -4.46 4.09 11.54
N GLU A 111 -3.92 5.31 11.65
CA GLU A 111 -2.58 5.55 12.16
C GLU A 111 -2.54 5.04 13.61
N LEU A 112 -2.17 3.77 13.77
CA LEU A 112 -2.03 3.15 15.09
C LEU A 112 -0.88 3.88 15.79
N TRP A 113 -1.21 4.65 16.83
CA TRP A 113 -0.25 5.35 17.70
C TRP A 113 0.88 4.43 18.21
N LEU A 114 0.60 3.12 18.24
CA LEU A 114 1.52 2.05 18.64
C LEU A 114 2.57 1.66 17.57
N ALA A 115 2.51 2.18 16.33
CA ALA A 115 3.48 1.92 15.27
C ALA A 115 4.01 3.24 14.63
N PRO A 116 4.74 4.06 15.40
CA PRO A 116 5.11 5.42 15.01
C PRO A 116 6.07 5.48 13.82
N GLY A 117 6.95 4.50 13.61
CA GLY A 117 7.86 4.44 12.47
C GLY A 117 7.13 4.13 11.16
N ILE A 118 6.18 3.19 11.21
CA ILE A 118 5.30 2.89 10.07
C ILE A 118 4.40 4.10 9.77
N ALA A 119 3.83 4.74 10.80
CA ALA A 119 3.00 5.93 10.64
C ALA A 119 3.80 7.10 10.06
N ALA A 120 5.01 7.36 10.56
CA ALA A 120 5.86 8.44 10.09
C ALA A 120 6.28 8.23 8.62
N SER A 121 6.70 7.01 8.24
CA SER A 121 7.08 6.71 6.86
C SER A 121 5.88 6.83 5.92
N SER A 122 4.69 6.42 6.36
CA SER A 122 3.44 6.61 5.62
C SER A 122 3.09 8.09 5.43
N ARG A 123 3.25 8.91 6.47
CA ARG A 123 2.99 10.36 6.41
C ARG A 123 3.95 11.07 5.45
N VAL A 124 5.23 10.73 5.51
CA VAL A 124 6.24 11.30 4.59
C VAL A 124 5.99 10.83 3.15
N ALA A 125 5.72 9.55 2.94
CA ALA A 125 5.40 9.02 1.62
C ALA A 125 4.22 9.73 0.97
N ARG A 126 3.16 10.03 1.73
CA ARG A 126 1.98 10.77 1.23
C ARG A 126 2.31 12.20 0.85
N ARG A 127 3.13 12.89 1.65
CA ARG A 127 3.58 14.26 1.32
C ARG A 127 4.43 14.29 0.06
N LEU A 128 5.21 13.25 -0.19
CA LEU A 128 6.05 13.12 -1.38
C LEU A 128 5.30 12.52 -2.59
N ALA A 129 4.10 11.96 -2.39
CA ALA A 129 3.39 11.22 -3.43
C ALA A 129 3.15 12.02 -4.72
N PRO A 130 2.70 13.30 -4.69
CA PRO A 130 2.42 14.06 -5.91
C PRO A 130 3.62 14.17 -6.85
N ASP A 131 4.82 14.38 -6.30
CA ASP A 131 6.04 14.60 -7.08
C ASP A 131 6.87 13.32 -7.29
N ALA A 132 6.75 12.35 -6.38
CA ALA A 132 7.66 11.20 -6.30
C ALA A 132 6.99 9.86 -6.68
N LEU A 133 5.75 9.83 -7.16
CA LEU A 133 5.06 8.57 -7.45
C LEU A 133 5.78 7.70 -8.50
N GLU A 134 6.40 8.32 -9.52
CA GLU A 134 7.02 7.57 -10.60
C GLU A 134 8.35 6.94 -10.21
N ARG A 135 9.28 7.76 -9.69
CA ARG A 135 10.68 7.39 -9.39
C ARG A 135 10.99 7.26 -7.90
N GLY A 136 10.15 7.82 -7.03
CA GLY A 136 10.34 7.81 -5.57
C GLY A 136 10.50 6.42 -4.96
N PRO A 137 9.71 5.40 -5.32
CA PRO A 137 9.95 4.04 -4.84
C PRO A 137 11.35 3.53 -5.16
N ALA A 138 11.84 3.75 -6.39
CA ALA A 138 13.16 3.28 -6.82
C ALA A 138 14.28 3.97 -6.03
N TYR A 139 14.21 5.29 -5.87
CA TYR A 139 15.19 6.02 -5.06
C TYR A 139 15.14 5.63 -3.59
N ALA A 140 13.95 5.49 -3.00
CA ALA A 140 13.77 5.08 -1.62
C ALA A 140 14.29 3.65 -1.35
N PHE A 141 14.10 2.72 -2.32
CA PHE A 141 14.66 1.39 -2.24
C PHE A 141 16.18 1.37 -2.42
N ALA A 142 16.71 2.20 -3.33
CA ALA A 142 18.15 2.32 -3.52
C ALA A 142 18.84 2.91 -2.29
N THR A 143 18.33 4.03 -1.76
CA THR A 143 18.88 4.66 -0.55
C THR A 143 18.73 3.78 0.68
N GLY A 144 17.56 3.14 0.86
CA GLY A 144 17.34 2.18 1.93
C GLY A 144 18.26 0.97 1.82
N GLY A 145 18.41 0.37 0.64
CA GLY A 145 19.31 -0.76 0.39
C GLY A 145 20.78 -0.41 0.66
N LEU A 146 21.25 0.73 0.16
CA LEU A 146 22.60 1.24 0.45
C LEU A 146 22.79 1.51 1.94
N GLY A 147 21.78 2.06 2.60
CA GLY A 147 21.79 2.29 4.05
C GLY A 147 21.92 0.99 4.85
N LEU A 148 21.25 -0.10 4.45
CA LEU A 148 21.41 -1.40 5.11
C LEU A 148 22.83 -1.95 4.99
N VAL A 149 23.45 -1.81 3.82
CA VAL A 149 24.86 -2.19 3.61
C VAL A 149 25.79 -1.31 4.47
N GLY A 150 25.54 0.00 4.50
CA GLY A 150 26.29 0.94 5.35
C GLY A 150 26.15 0.65 6.84
N ALA A 151 24.97 0.24 7.30
CA ALA A 151 24.75 -0.16 8.69
C ALA A 151 25.62 -1.37 9.08
N LEU A 152 25.67 -2.40 8.23
CA LEU A 152 26.53 -3.58 8.45
C LEU A 152 28.01 -3.21 8.43
N ALA A 153 28.43 -2.31 7.52
CA ALA A 153 29.80 -1.83 7.48
C ALA A 153 30.18 -1.11 8.78
N LEU A 154 29.33 -0.23 9.31
CA LEU A 154 29.58 0.45 10.58
C LEU A 154 29.68 -0.52 11.77
N ALA A 155 28.86 -1.57 11.79
CA ALA A 155 28.94 -2.59 12.82
C ALA A 155 30.27 -3.38 12.77
N GLN A 156 30.83 -3.63 11.57
CA GLN A 156 32.15 -4.23 11.41
C GLN A 156 33.29 -3.36 11.97
N PHE A 157 33.12 -2.03 11.98
CA PHE A 157 34.06 -1.09 12.60
C PHE A 157 33.80 -0.88 14.09
N SER A 158 33.07 -1.79 14.75
CA SER A 158 32.72 -1.71 16.18
C SER A 158 31.95 -0.43 16.54
N MET A 159 31.14 0.10 15.61
CA MET A 159 30.26 1.26 15.85
C MET A 159 28.78 0.83 15.86
N PRO A 160 28.33 0.04 16.86
CA PRO A 160 26.99 -0.55 16.86
C PRO A 160 25.86 0.48 16.93
N VAL A 161 26.06 1.58 17.67
CA VAL A 161 25.09 2.67 17.76
C VAL A 161 24.90 3.33 16.40
N ALA A 162 25.99 3.63 15.70
CA ALA A 162 25.93 4.21 14.36
C ALA A 162 25.27 3.23 13.37
N GLY A 163 25.61 1.94 13.45
CA GLY A 163 24.98 0.89 12.64
C GLY A 163 23.47 0.81 12.85
N LEU A 164 22.98 0.79 14.11
CA LEU A 164 21.55 0.78 14.43
C LEU A 164 20.83 2.06 14.00
N LEU A 165 21.49 3.21 14.09
CA LEU A 165 20.92 4.48 13.66
C LEU A 165 20.75 4.52 12.13
N VAL A 166 21.78 4.12 11.39
CA VAL A 166 21.71 4.01 9.94
C VAL A 166 20.69 2.95 9.52
N PHE A 167 20.59 1.83 10.25
CA PHE A 167 19.54 0.83 10.03
C PHE A 167 18.13 1.43 10.19
N ALA A 168 17.87 2.19 11.25
CA ALA A 168 16.55 2.80 11.47
C ALA A 168 16.19 3.77 10.33
N LEU A 169 17.15 4.58 9.87
CA LEU A 169 16.97 5.48 8.72
C LEU A 169 16.77 4.72 7.40
N ALA A 170 17.52 3.64 7.19
CA ALA A 170 17.38 2.77 6.03
C ALA A 170 16.01 2.08 5.99
N ALA A 171 15.56 1.53 7.12
CA ALA A 171 14.25 0.93 7.28
C ALA A 171 13.13 1.96 7.05
N PHE A 172 13.32 3.20 7.49
CA PHE A 172 12.40 4.31 7.23
C PHE A 172 12.30 4.65 5.74
N ALA A 173 13.43 4.75 5.04
CA ALA A 173 13.45 4.96 3.59
C ALA A 173 12.76 3.81 2.83
N LEU A 174 13.04 2.55 3.20
CA LEU A 174 12.35 1.38 2.62
C LEU A 174 10.84 1.40 2.90
N GLY A 175 10.44 1.86 4.09
CA GLY A 175 9.04 2.07 4.46
C GLY A 175 8.34 3.07 3.54
N ILE A 176 8.98 4.23 3.27
CA ILE A 176 8.48 5.23 2.31
C ILE A 176 8.32 4.60 0.93
N GLY A 177 9.36 3.92 0.44
CA GLY A 177 9.33 3.28 -0.88
C GLY A 177 8.21 2.25 -1.00
N GLY A 178 7.99 1.45 0.05
CA GLY A 178 6.90 0.46 0.08
C GLY A 178 5.51 1.09 0.05
N VAL A 179 5.31 2.23 0.71
CA VAL A 179 4.03 2.97 0.68
C VAL A 179 3.80 3.58 -0.71
N LEU A 180 4.80 4.25 -1.28
CA LEU A 180 4.71 4.83 -2.62
C LEU A 180 4.46 3.76 -3.70
N ASP A 181 5.13 2.62 -3.61
CA ASP A 181 4.96 1.49 -4.53
C ASP A 181 3.54 0.91 -4.46
N ARG A 182 3.00 0.75 -3.25
CA ARG A 182 1.60 0.32 -3.06
C ARG A 182 0.61 1.33 -3.60
N LEU A 183 0.85 2.63 -3.39
CA LEU A 183 0.01 3.70 -3.93
C LEU A 183 0.03 3.68 -5.47
N LYS A 184 1.22 3.59 -6.06
CA LYS A 184 1.43 3.46 -7.51
C LYS A 184 0.71 2.24 -8.09
N ALA A 185 0.82 1.09 -7.43
CA ALA A 185 0.14 -0.14 -7.83
C ALA A 185 -1.39 0.00 -7.77
N ARG A 186 -1.92 0.58 -6.68
CA ARG A 186 -3.36 0.87 -6.52
C ARG A 186 -3.88 1.81 -7.60
N LEU A 187 -3.15 2.89 -7.90
CA LEU A 187 -3.52 3.86 -8.94
C LEU A 187 -3.51 3.24 -10.34
N ARG A 188 -2.58 2.31 -10.60
CA ARG A 188 -2.53 1.55 -11.86
C ARG A 188 -3.55 0.41 -11.94
N GLY A 189 -4.38 0.21 -10.90
CA GLY A 189 -5.34 -0.88 -10.85
C GLY A 189 -4.71 -2.27 -10.78
N VAL A 190 -3.41 -2.37 -10.44
CA VAL A 190 -2.75 -3.65 -10.21
C VAL A 190 -3.22 -4.17 -8.86
N GLY A 191 -4.04 -5.22 -8.89
CA GLY A 191 -4.58 -5.86 -7.68
C GLY A 191 -3.47 -6.31 -6.72
N LYS A 192 -3.83 -6.55 -5.45
CA LYS A 192 -2.90 -7.13 -4.47
C LYS A 192 -2.36 -8.44 -5.04
N SER A 193 -1.05 -8.50 -5.34
CA SER A 193 -0.38 -9.76 -5.68
C SER A 193 -0.46 -10.67 -4.45
N ALA A 194 -1.41 -11.60 -4.47
CA ALA A 194 -1.55 -12.61 -3.43
C ALA A 194 -0.34 -13.56 -3.51
N GLY A 195 0.36 -13.75 -2.38
CA GLY A 195 1.32 -14.84 -2.21
C GLY A 195 2.80 -14.54 -2.49
N ARG A 196 3.21 -13.30 -2.76
CA ARG A 196 4.65 -13.00 -2.91
C ARG A 196 5.30 -12.77 -1.54
N THR A 197 6.27 -13.62 -1.19
CA THR A 197 7.13 -13.44 -0.01
C THR A 197 7.74 -12.04 -0.02
N ASP A 198 7.54 -11.28 1.07
CA ASP A 198 8.10 -9.93 1.19
C ASP A 198 9.59 -10.00 1.53
N TRP A 199 10.41 -10.18 0.50
CA TRP A 199 11.87 -10.26 0.60
C TRP A 199 12.49 -9.07 1.33
N ARG A 200 11.88 -7.88 1.22
CA ARG A 200 12.35 -6.67 1.92
C ARG A 200 12.33 -6.85 3.43
N ARG A 201 11.27 -7.47 3.92
CA ARG A 201 11.09 -7.72 5.34
C ARG A 201 12.05 -8.78 5.87
N LEU A 202 12.29 -9.83 5.08
CA LEU A 202 13.35 -10.80 5.37
C LEU A 202 14.74 -10.14 5.40
N ALA A 203 15.03 -9.23 4.46
CA ALA A 203 16.29 -8.51 4.44
C ALA A 203 16.47 -7.60 5.68
N LEU A 204 15.43 -6.87 6.07
CA LEU A 204 15.43 -6.06 7.29
C LEU A 204 15.67 -6.90 8.54
N ASP A 205 14.96 -8.01 8.70
CA ASP A 205 15.13 -8.92 9.83
C ASP A 205 16.56 -9.50 9.84
N GLY A 206 17.08 -9.93 8.68
CA GLY A 206 18.43 -10.49 8.57
C GLY A 206 19.53 -9.48 8.90
N VAL A 207 19.43 -8.25 8.40
CA VAL A 207 20.37 -7.17 8.71
C VAL A 207 20.29 -6.81 10.20
N LEU A 208 19.09 -6.66 10.75
CA LEU A 208 18.94 -6.35 12.18
C LEU A 208 19.51 -7.46 13.06
N ALA A 209 19.26 -8.74 12.73
CA ALA A 209 19.86 -9.87 13.44
C ALA A 209 21.39 -9.79 13.46
N ALA A 210 22.00 -9.51 12.31
CA ALA A 210 23.45 -9.37 12.19
C ALA A 210 23.98 -8.19 13.01
N LEU A 211 23.32 -7.01 12.94
CA LEU A 211 23.71 -5.83 13.70
C LEU A 211 23.64 -6.05 15.21
N LEU A 212 22.65 -6.82 15.68
CA LEU A 212 22.48 -7.12 17.09
C LEU A 212 23.42 -8.24 17.57
N ALA A 213 23.85 -9.13 16.67
CA ALA A 213 24.76 -10.22 17.00
C ALA A 213 26.24 -9.81 17.06
N MET A 214 26.66 -8.81 16.27
CA MET A 214 28.06 -8.37 16.20
C MET A 214 28.65 -7.85 17.52
N PRO A 215 27.92 -7.03 18.32
CA PRO A 215 28.46 -6.50 19.58
C PRO A 215 28.53 -7.54 20.70
N LEU A 216 27.90 -8.70 20.51
CA LEU A 216 27.88 -9.78 21.49
C LEU A 216 29.24 -10.48 21.48
N GLU A 217 30.04 -10.22 22.50
CA GLU A 217 31.37 -10.82 22.65
C GLU A 217 31.31 -12.27 23.14
N GLN A 218 30.19 -12.67 23.76
CA GLN A 218 30.04 -13.96 24.42
C GLN A 218 29.68 -15.06 23.41
N GLY A 219 30.46 -16.14 23.42
CA GLY A 219 30.11 -17.39 22.77
C GLY A 219 30.53 -17.53 21.30
N ASN A 220 30.26 -18.71 20.77
CA ASN A 220 30.46 -19.06 19.35
C ASN A 220 29.46 -18.33 18.44
N LEU A 221 29.72 -18.28 17.13
CA LEU A 221 28.81 -17.62 16.17
C LEU A 221 27.33 -18.02 16.33
N PRO A 222 26.95 -19.30 16.49
CA PRO A 222 25.54 -19.68 16.68
C PRO A 222 24.92 -19.09 17.96
N GLU A 223 25.69 -18.97 19.04
CA GLU A 223 25.22 -18.45 20.32
C GLU A 223 24.94 -16.94 20.23
N ARG A 224 25.79 -16.20 19.52
CA ARG A 224 25.59 -14.75 19.27
C ARG A 224 24.33 -14.47 18.46
N PHE A 225 24.03 -15.31 17.48
CA PHE A 225 22.82 -15.14 16.65
C PHE A 225 21.55 -15.64 17.33
N PHE A 226 21.64 -16.51 18.35
CA PHE A 226 20.48 -17.11 19.00
C PHE A 226 19.49 -16.07 19.52
N LEU A 227 19.96 -15.11 20.33
CA LEU A 227 19.07 -14.14 20.98
C LEU A 227 18.41 -13.16 19.99
N PRO A 228 19.15 -12.53 19.05
CA PRO A 228 18.54 -11.69 18.02
C PRO A 228 17.57 -12.43 17.10
N VAL A 229 17.92 -13.65 16.67
CA VAL A 229 17.04 -14.45 15.80
C VAL A 229 15.80 -14.88 16.56
N MET A 230 15.93 -15.28 17.83
CA MET A 230 14.80 -15.61 18.68
C MET A 230 13.85 -14.42 18.85
N LEU A 231 14.38 -13.23 19.12
CA LEU A 231 13.57 -12.01 19.21
C LEU A 231 12.78 -11.78 17.92
N LEU A 232 13.43 -11.85 16.77
CA LEU A 232 12.77 -11.61 15.48
C LEU A 232 11.73 -12.70 15.15
N ALA A 233 12.01 -13.95 15.49
CA ALA A 233 11.06 -15.05 15.34
C ALA A 233 9.82 -14.85 16.24
N LEU A 234 10.03 -14.43 17.49
CA LEU A 234 8.95 -14.10 18.43
C LEU A 234 8.13 -12.90 17.95
N LEU A 235 8.77 -11.86 17.41
CA LEU A 235 8.07 -10.72 16.83
C LEU A 235 7.22 -11.15 15.63
N ARG A 236 7.75 -12.00 14.74
CA ARG A 236 6.97 -12.58 13.64
C ARG A 236 5.78 -13.39 14.13
N LEU A 237 5.94 -14.14 15.23
CA LEU A 237 4.86 -14.90 15.84
C LEU A 237 3.83 -13.98 16.52
N ALA A 238 4.27 -12.90 17.15
CA ALA A 238 3.39 -11.91 17.78
C ALA A 238 2.50 -11.22 16.75
N GLU A 239 2.94 -11.11 15.50
CA GLU A 239 2.09 -10.53 14.47
C GLU A 239 0.87 -11.38 14.14
N THR A 240 0.94 -12.69 14.31
CA THR A 240 -0.21 -13.58 14.08
C THR A 240 -1.02 -13.78 15.36
N LEU A 241 -0.37 -13.86 16.52
CA LEU A 241 -1.00 -14.25 17.78
C LEU A 241 -1.41 -13.09 18.70
N ALA A 242 -0.75 -11.93 18.61
CA ALA A 242 -1.01 -10.81 19.52
C ALA A 242 -2.31 -10.07 19.14
N PRO A 243 -2.89 -9.26 20.07
CA PRO A 243 -4.05 -8.44 19.80
C PRO A 243 -3.84 -7.50 18.61
N GLU A 244 -4.93 -7.21 17.90
CA GLU A 244 -4.94 -6.30 16.76
C GLU A 244 -4.31 -4.94 17.06
N ARG A 245 -4.58 -4.39 18.26
CA ARG A 245 -3.99 -3.14 18.77
C ARG A 245 -2.46 -3.13 18.87
N TRP A 246 -1.83 -4.27 19.19
CA TRP A 246 -0.37 -4.36 19.37
C TRP A 246 0.35 -4.91 18.14
N ARG A 247 -0.37 -5.59 17.24
CA ARG A 247 0.17 -6.22 16.04
C ARG A 247 1.03 -5.28 15.19
N ALA A 248 0.57 -4.04 15.01
CA ALA A 248 1.31 -3.04 14.24
C ALA A 248 2.63 -2.61 14.92
N SER A 249 2.66 -2.54 16.26
CA SER A 249 3.87 -2.22 17.02
C SER A 249 4.94 -3.29 16.82
N TRP A 250 4.54 -4.56 16.88
CA TRP A 250 5.43 -5.70 16.68
C TRP A 250 5.96 -5.81 15.24
N GLN A 251 5.34 -5.14 14.27
CA GLN A 251 5.80 -5.04 12.88
C GLN A 251 6.81 -3.90 12.67
N ASP A 252 6.85 -2.93 13.57
CA ASP A 252 7.61 -1.70 13.40
C ASP A 252 9.10 -1.90 13.70
N ARG A 253 9.86 -2.33 12.68
CA ARG A 253 11.32 -2.52 12.77
C ARG A 253 12.07 -1.21 12.99
N ILE A 254 11.48 -0.07 12.59
CA ILE A 254 12.06 1.26 12.80
C ILE A 254 11.98 1.59 14.29
N LEU A 255 10.81 1.38 14.90
CA LEU A 255 10.62 1.55 16.34
C LEU A 255 11.55 0.61 17.12
N LEU A 256 11.64 -0.67 16.75
CA LEU A 256 12.52 -1.63 17.42
C LEU A 256 14.00 -1.18 17.36
N GLY A 257 14.49 -0.81 16.17
CA GLY A 257 15.85 -0.30 16.02
C GLY A 257 16.09 0.96 16.85
N ALA A 258 15.13 1.88 16.87
CA ALA A 258 15.22 3.11 17.67
C ALA A 258 15.18 2.85 19.18
N LEU A 259 14.38 1.90 19.66
CA LEU A 259 14.32 1.51 21.06
C LEU A 259 15.57 0.78 21.54
N LEU A 260 16.28 0.09 20.65
CA LEU A 260 17.54 -0.59 20.96
C LEU A 260 18.76 0.34 20.92
N LEU A 261 18.64 1.55 20.37
CA LEU A 261 19.74 2.53 20.33
C LEU A 261 20.27 2.90 21.73
N PRO A 262 19.43 3.28 22.72
CA PRO A 262 19.90 3.54 24.08
C PRO A 262 20.56 2.31 24.71
N ALA A 263 20.01 1.12 24.48
CA ALA A 263 20.58 -0.11 25.02
C ALA A 263 21.98 -0.39 24.44
N ALA A 264 22.16 -0.18 23.13
CA ALA A 264 23.47 -0.28 22.49
C ALA A 264 24.44 0.81 22.99
N TRP A 265 23.95 2.03 23.23
CA TRP A 265 24.76 3.13 23.77
C TRP A 265 25.29 2.85 25.17
N PHE A 266 24.44 2.30 26.05
CA PHE A 266 24.81 1.95 27.42
C PHE A 266 25.50 0.58 27.55
N GLY A 267 25.69 -0.16 26.44
CA GLY A 267 26.30 -1.49 26.46
C GLY A 267 25.45 -2.57 27.13
N VAL A 268 24.13 -2.36 27.23
CA VAL A 268 23.15 -3.27 27.87
C VAL A 268 22.23 -3.93 26.85
N LEU A 269 22.77 -4.22 25.66
CA LEU A 269 22.01 -4.74 24.53
C LEU A 269 21.41 -6.13 24.86
N ASP A 270 22.18 -6.99 25.51
CA ASP A 270 21.79 -8.36 25.87
C ASP A 270 20.56 -8.37 26.78
N GLN A 271 20.58 -7.51 27.82
CA GLN A 271 19.47 -7.37 28.76
C GLN A 271 18.24 -6.80 28.04
N ALA A 272 18.43 -5.80 27.17
CA ALA A 272 17.33 -5.23 26.40
C ALA A 272 16.69 -6.27 25.48
N LEU A 273 17.48 -7.06 24.74
CA LEU A 273 16.98 -8.13 23.88
C LEU A 273 16.22 -9.19 24.67
N ALA A 274 16.74 -9.62 25.83
CA ALA A 274 16.05 -10.56 26.70
C ALA A 274 14.71 -10.01 27.21
N VAL A 275 14.67 -8.74 27.64
CA VAL A 275 13.44 -8.06 28.06
C VAL A 275 12.44 -7.99 26.90
N PHE A 276 12.86 -7.60 25.70
CA PHE A 276 11.97 -7.58 24.54
C PHE A 276 11.44 -8.97 24.17
N CYS A 277 12.25 -10.03 24.26
CA CYS A 277 11.79 -11.41 24.10
C CYS A 277 10.69 -11.74 25.12
N LEU A 278 10.91 -11.45 26.41
CA LEU A 278 9.94 -11.70 27.47
C LEU A 278 8.64 -10.90 27.29
N LEU A 279 8.75 -9.62 26.93
CA LEU A 279 7.59 -8.77 26.63
C LEU A 279 6.79 -9.32 25.44
N THR A 280 7.47 -9.77 24.39
CA THR A 280 6.84 -10.33 23.20
C THR A 280 6.10 -11.63 23.54
N VAL A 281 6.75 -12.56 24.25
CA VAL A 281 6.12 -13.81 24.72
C VAL A 281 4.94 -13.52 25.65
N GLY A 282 5.12 -12.62 26.63
CA GLY A 282 4.04 -12.20 27.52
C GLY A 282 2.84 -11.64 26.75
N SER A 283 3.10 -10.83 25.72
CA SER A 283 2.03 -10.30 24.87
C SER A 283 1.25 -11.39 24.12
N CYS A 284 1.95 -12.40 23.60
CA CYS A 284 1.36 -13.53 22.89
C CYS A 284 0.55 -14.47 23.80
N LEU A 285 1.01 -14.67 25.04
CA LEU A 285 0.38 -15.60 25.97
C LEU A 285 -0.81 -14.99 26.70
N PHE A 286 -0.67 -13.76 27.22
CA PHE A 286 -1.67 -13.15 28.11
C PHE A 286 -2.76 -12.38 27.38
N PHE A 287 -2.51 -11.91 26.15
CA PHE A 287 -3.45 -11.10 25.40
C PHE A 287 -3.94 -11.81 24.14
N ARG A 288 -4.29 -13.10 24.20
CA ARG A 288 -4.87 -13.79 23.05
C ARG A 288 -6.09 -13.02 22.51
N GLY A 289 -6.05 -12.66 21.23
CA GLY A 289 -7.22 -12.12 20.54
C GLY A 289 -8.37 -13.13 20.65
N LYS A 290 -9.58 -12.65 20.98
CA LYS A 290 -10.77 -13.51 20.94
C LYS A 290 -10.87 -14.08 19.53
N ILE A 291 -10.60 -15.38 19.38
CA ILE A 291 -10.89 -16.10 18.16
C ILE A 291 -12.41 -16.18 18.11
N GLU A 292 -13.05 -15.30 17.36
CA GLU A 292 -14.45 -15.48 17.00
C GLU A 292 -14.52 -16.73 16.14
N ILE A 293 -14.85 -17.84 16.80
CA ILE A 293 -15.21 -19.07 16.13
C ILE A 293 -16.56 -18.76 15.47
N THR A 294 -16.54 -18.54 14.16
CA THR A 294 -17.74 -18.39 13.33
C THR A 294 -18.70 -19.52 13.68
N ARG A 295 -19.81 -19.21 14.35
CA ARG A 295 -20.92 -20.15 14.49
C ARG A 295 -21.54 -20.30 13.11
N ALA A 296 -21.43 -21.51 12.57
CA ALA A 296 -22.20 -21.99 11.43
C ALA A 296 -23.71 -22.00 11.77
#